data_AF-A0A2G0E699-F1
#
_entry.id   AF-A0A2G0E699-F1
#
_cell.length_a   1.000
_cell.length_b   1.000
_cell.length_c   1.000
_cell.angle_alpha   90.00
_cell.angle_beta   90.00
_cell.angle_gamma   90.00
#
_symmetry.space_group_name_H-M   'P 1'
#
loop_
_entity.id
_entity.type
_entity.pdbx_description
1 polymer ?
#
loop_
_entity_poly.entity_id
_entity_poly.type
_entity_poly.pdbx_seq_one_letter_code
_entity_poly.pdbx_strand_id
1 'polypeptide(L)'
;MIVLILAALLLYILVRGIPHISWSFLTEPSKAYQEGGGIGIQLFNSIYLLLITMIISFPISLGAGIYLSEYAGKNWLTDVIRTSIEILSSLPSVVVGLFGFLVFVIQFQYGFSIISGALALTVFNLPLLTRTVEESLQAVHYTQREAGL
;
A
#
# COMPACT_ATOMS: atom_id res chain seq x y z
N MET A 1 -24.09 -22.19 5.67
CA MET A 1 -24.84 -21.50 4.60
C MET A 1 -24.00 -20.43 3.89
N ILE A 2 -23.45 -19.43 4.61
CA ILE A 2 -22.63 -18.35 4.01
C ILE A 2 -21.40 -18.86 3.25
N VAL A 3 -20.61 -19.76 3.87
CA VAL A 3 -19.43 -20.37 3.23
C VAL A 3 -19.79 -21.08 1.92
N LEU A 4 -20.95 -21.75 1.89
CA LEU A 4 -21.44 -22.50 0.74
C LEU A 4 -21.85 -21.56 -0.41
N ILE A 5 -22.49 -20.44 -0.09
CA ILE A 5 -22.85 -19.40 -1.06
C ILE A 5 -21.59 -18.73 -1.64
N LEU A 6 -20.61 -18.38 -0.78
CA LEU A 6 -19.33 -17.81 -1.23
C LEU A 6 -18.55 -18.77 -2.13
N ALA A 7 -18.49 -20.05 -1.75
CA ALA A 7 -17.84 -21.08 -2.54
C ALA A 7 -18.53 -21.26 -3.91
N ALA A 8 -19.86 -21.27 -3.95
CA ALA A 8 -20.62 -21.36 -5.19
C ALA A 8 -20.41 -20.14 -6.10
N LEU A 9 -20.35 -18.94 -5.52
CA LEU A 9 -20.10 -17.70 -6.26
C LEU A 9 -18.67 -17.65 -6.83
N LEU A 10 -17.67 -18.05 -6.04
CA LEU A 10 -16.29 -18.20 -6.51
C LEU A 10 -16.21 -19.22 -7.65
N LEU A 11 -16.83 -20.40 -7.49
CA LEU A 11 -16.85 -21.44 -8.52
C LEU A 11 -17.50 -20.91 -9.81
N TYR A 12 -18.63 -20.21 -9.69
CA TYR A 12 -19.34 -19.64 -10.82
C TYR A 12 -18.51 -18.59 -11.57
N ILE A 13 -17.84 -17.69 -10.84
CA ILE A 13 -16.92 -16.70 -11.42
C ILE A 13 -15.75 -17.40 -12.11
N LEU A 14 -15.15 -18.43 -11.50
CA LEU A 14 -14.02 -19.16 -12.08
C LEU A 14 -14.42 -19.91 -13.35
N VAL A 15 -15.53 -20.64 -13.33
CA VAL A 15 -16.00 -21.41 -14.49
C VAL A 15 -16.35 -20.50 -15.67
N ARG A 16 -16.90 -19.31 -15.42
CA ARG A 16 -17.20 -18.33 -16.48
C ARG A 16 -15.99 -17.48 -16.89
N GLY A 17 -15.09 -17.21 -15.95
CA GLY A 17 -13.95 -16.31 -16.13
C GLY A 17 -12.74 -16.98 -16.77
N ILE A 18 -12.39 -18.21 -16.36
CA ILE A 18 -11.21 -18.94 -16.85
C ILE A 18 -11.16 -19.05 -18.38
N PRO A 19 -12.27 -19.38 -19.09
CA PRO A 19 -12.26 -19.47 -20.56
C PRO A 19 -11.97 -18.14 -21.26
N HIS A 20 -12.15 -17.01 -20.58
CA HIS A 20 -11.94 -15.66 -21.11
C HIS A 20 -10.56 -15.08 -20.74
N ILE A 21 -9.73 -15.83 -19.99
CA ILE A 21 -8.34 -15.45 -19.71
C ILE A 21 -7.50 -15.80 -20.94
N SER A 22 -7.52 -14.90 -21.92
CA SER A 22 -6.63 -14.97 -23.08
C SER A 22 -5.45 -14.00 -22.92
N TRP A 23 -4.37 -14.25 -23.66
CA TRP A 23 -3.25 -13.29 -23.72
C TRP A 23 -3.71 -11.91 -24.21
N SER A 24 -4.67 -11.87 -25.14
CA SER A 24 -5.34 -10.64 -25.56
C SER A 24 -6.08 -9.96 -24.41
N PHE A 25 -6.79 -10.70 -23.54
CA PHE A 25 -7.43 -10.13 -22.36
C PHE A 25 -6.44 -9.49 -21.38
N LEU A 26 -5.23 -10.05 -21.23
CA LEU A 26 -4.22 -9.50 -20.32
C LEU A 26 -3.48 -8.28 -20.90
N THR A 27 -3.37 -8.16 -22.22
CA THR A 27 -2.54 -7.13 -22.86
C THR A 27 -3.32 -6.03 -23.55
N GLU A 28 -4.56 -6.31 -23.97
CA GLU A 28 -5.39 -5.34 -24.68
C GLU A 28 -5.93 -4.25 -23.74
N PRO A 29 -6.19 -3.05 -24.30
CA PRO A 29 -6.88 -2.00 -23.57
C PRO A 29 -8.31 -2.43 -23.22
N SER A 30 -8.79 -1.94 -22.07
CA SER A 30 -10.19 -2.08 -21.69
C SER A 30 -11.08 -1.31 -22.64
N LYS A 31 -12.12 -1.95 -23.17
CA LYS A 31 -13.17 -1.26 -23.94
C LYS A 31 -14.33 -0.94 -23.00
N ALA A 32 -14.56 0.34 -22.73
CA ALA A 32 -15.57 0.79 -21.76
C ALA A 32 -17.02 0.62 -22.27
N TYR A 33 -17.23 0.53 -23.59
CA TYR A 33 -18.56 0.53 -24.22
C TYR A 33 -18.81 -0.70 -25.12
N GLN A 34 -17.91 -1.68 -25.15
CA GLN A 34 -18.06 -2.90 -25.97
C GLN A 34 -17.78 -4.15 -25.14
N GLU A 35 -18.57 -5.20 -25.38
CA GLU A 35 -18.26 -6.54 -24.88
C GLU A 35 -16.95 -7.04 -25.53
N GLY A 36 -16.02 -7.49 -24.69
CA GLY A 36 -14.67 -7.87 -25.13
C GLY A 36 -13.69 -6.70 -25.09
N GLY A 37 -12.86 -6.69 -24.05
CA GLY A 37 -11.71 -5.80 -23.89
C GLY A 37 -10.78 -6.38 -22.83
N GLY A 38 -9.52 -5.97 -22.86
CA GLY A 38 -8.53 -6.46 -21.90
C GLY A 38 -8.45 -5.62 -20.63
N ILE A 39 -7.58 -6.04 -19.71
CA ILE A 39 -7.26 -5.36 -18.45
C ILE A 39 -5.81 -4.85 -18.44
N GLY A 40 -5.13 -4.84 -19.59
CA GLY A 40 -3.69 -4.57 -19.66
C GLY A 40 -3.31 -3.20 -19.14
N ILE A 41 -4.07 -2.16 -19.50
CA ILE A 41 -3.81 -0.79 -19.03
C ILE A 41 -4.02 -0.68 -17.51
N GLN A 42 -5.07 -1.29 -16.98
CA GLN A 42 -5.38 -1.26 -15.54
C GLN A 42 -4.35 -2.03 -14.73
N LEU A 43 -3.92 -3.21 -15.21
CA LEU A 43 -2.84 -3.98 -14.61
C LEU A 43 -1.55 -3.19 -14.62
N PHE A 44 -1.18 -2.61 -15.77
CA PHE A 44 0.02 -1.79 -15.90
C PHE A 44 -0.03 -0.59 -14.95
N ASN A 45 -1.14 0.17 -14.93
CA ASN A 45 -1.31 1.31 -14.03
C ASN A 45 -1.22 0.90 -12.55
N SER A 46 -1.80 -0.24 -12.18
CA SER A 46 -1.75 -0.74 -10.79
C SER A 46 -0.33 -1.11 -10.38
N ILE A 47 0.40 -1.84 -11.22
CA ILE A 47 1.81 -2.20 -10.98
C ILE A 47 2.68 -0.95 -10.94
N TYR A 48 2.50 -0.03 -11.88
CA TYR A 48 3.30 1.18 -11.99
C TYR A 48 3.08 2.11 -10.79
N LEU A 49 1.82 2.29 -10.36
CA LEU A 49 1.47 3.02 -9.14
C LEU A 49 2.07 2.35 -7.89
N LEU A 50 2.02 1.01 -7.80
CA LEU A 50 2.62 0.26 -6.69
C LEU A 50 4.13 0.47 -6.65
N LEU A 51 4.81 0.37 -7.79
CA LEU A 51 6.26 0.56 -7.87
C LEU A 51 6.69 1.95 -7.46
N ILE A 52 6.03 3.00 -7.97
CA ILE A 52 6.34 4.38 -7.58
C ILE A 52 6.10 4.59 -6.08
N THR A 53 4.96 4.10 -5.57
CA THR A 53 4.64 4.18 -4.15
C THR A 53 5.73 3.51 -3.32
N MET A 54 6.14 2.30 -3.69
CA MET A 54 7.15 1.53 -2.96
C MET A 54 8.52 2.21 -2.99
N ILE A 55 8.95 2.75 -4.14
CA ILE A 55 10.23 3.46 -4.27
C ILE A 55 10.30 4.66 -3.33
N ILE A 56 9.18 5.33 -3.07
CA ILE A 56 9.13 6.49 -2.18
C ILE A 56 8.91 6.06 -0.73
N SER A 57 7.90 5.22 -0.48
CA SER A 57 7.47 4.86 0.87
C SER A 57 8.48 3.98 1.58
N PHE A 58 9.11 3.04 0.87
CA PHE A 58 10.04 2.07 1.46
C PHE A 58 11.27 2.73 2.11
N PRO A 59 12.08 3.55 1.42
CA PRO A 59 13.27 4.15 2.03
C PRO A 59 12.92 5.09 3.20
N ILE A 60 11.83 5.84 3.08
CA ILE A 60 11.37 6.75 4.15
C ILE A 60 10.95 5.94 5.38
N SER A 61 10.14 4.89 5.18
CA SER A 61 9.68 4.02 6.28
C SER A 61 10.80 3.23 6.92
N LEU A 62 11.75 2.75 6.11
CA LEU A 62 12.93 2.00 6.58
C LEU A 62 13.81 2.89 7.45
N GLY A 63 14.13 4.11 6.99
CA GLY A 63 14.91 5.07 7.76
C GLY A 63 14.21 5.49 9.06
N ALA A 64 12.90 5.77 9.00
CA ALA A 64 12.11 6.11 10.17
C ALA A 64 12.04 4.93 11.17
N GLY A 65 11.87 3.69 10.68
CA GLY A 65 11.79 2.50 11.52
C GLY A 65 13.12 2.14 12.18
N ILE A 66 14.23 2.24 11.45
CA ILE A 66 15.58 2.07 12.01
C ILE A 66 15.85 3.13 13.08
N TYR A 67 15.55 4.40 12.78
CA TYR A 67 15.73 5.48 13.74
C TYR A 67 14.90 5.25 15.01
N LEU A 68 13.64 4.86 14.87
CA LEU A 68 12.75 4.58 16.00
C LEU A 68 13.12 3.32 16.79
N SER A 69 13.76 2.34 16.15
CA SER A 69 14.20 1.09 16.82
C SER A 69 15.54 1.22 17.52
N GLU A 70 16.54 1.83 16.86
CA GLU A 70 17.93 1.83 17.34
C GLU A 70 18.33 3.13 18.04
N TYR A 71 17.83 4.27 17.58
CA TYR A 71 18.30 5.59 18.00
C TYR A 71 17.32 6.34 18.89
N ALA A 72 16.06 5.91 18.92
CA ALA A 72 15.05 6.60 19.69
C ALA A 72 15.19 6.32 21.20
N GLY A 73 15.98 7.18 21.86
CA GLY A 73 15.94 7.33 23.30
C GLY A 73 14.56 7.81 23.79
N LYS A 74 14.31 7.66 25.10
CA LYS A 74 13.10 8.16 25.78
C LYS A 74 13.08 9.70 25.78
N ASN A 75 12.70 10.29 24.66
CA ASN A 75 12.61 11.73 24.47
C ASN A 75 11.17 12.10 24.09
N TRP A 76 10.72 13.29 24.51
CA TRP A 76 9.39 13.81 24.17
C TRP A 76 9.10 13.81 22.66
N LEU A 77 10.12 14.02 21.83
CA LEU A 77 10.02 13.98 20.37
C LEU A 77 9.69 12.57 19.85
N THR A 78 10.34 11.55 20.42
CA THR A 78 10.07 10.14 20.12
C THR A 78 8.62 9.79 20.46
N ASP A 79 8.15 10.21 21.63
CA ASP A 79 6.79 9.93 22.09
C ASP A 79 5.74 10.59 21.18
N VAL A 80 5.99 11.82 20.73
CA VAL A 80 5.13 12.52 19.77
C VAL A 80 5.10 11.81 18.41
N ILE A 81 6.26 11.36 17.90
CA ILE A 81 6.32 10.63 16.63
C ILE A 81 5.56 9.30 16.73
N ARG A 82 5.80 8.52 17.79
CA ARG A 82 5.10 7.24 18.04
C ARG A 82 3.59 7.44 18.12
N THR A 83 3.15 8.42 18.91
CA THR A 83 1.73 8.79 19.04
C THR A 83 1.14 9.19 17.69
N SER A 84 1.88 9.96 16.87
CA SER A 84 1.41 10.38 15.55
C SER A 84 1.25 9.20 14.60
N ILE A 85 2.20 8.27 14.59
CA ILE A 85 2.14 7.03 13.80
C ILE A 85 0.94 6.17 14.23
N GLU A 86 0.70 6.08 15.54
CA GLU A 86 -0.41 5.30 16.10
C GLU A 86 -1.77 5.91 15.77
N ILE A 87 -1.90 7.23 15.91
CA ILE A 87 -3.11 7.97 15.48
C ILE A 87 -3.32 7.77 13.97
N LEU A 88 -2.30 7.96 13.15
CA LEU A 88 -2.41 7.82 11.69
C LEU A 88 -2.78 6.38 11.28
N SER A 89 -2.26 5.38 12.00
CA SER A 89 -2.60 3.95 11.79
C SER A 89 -4.03 3.61 12.20
N SER A 90 -4.60 4.34 13.16
CA SER A 90 -5.97 4.12 13.65
C SER A 90 -7.04 4.71 12.73
N LEU A 91 -6.66 5.61 11.82
CA LEU A 91 -7.61 6.25 10.93
C LEU A 91 -8.17 5.25 9.91
N PRO A 92 -9.47 5.32 9.58
CA PRO A 92 -10.03 4.53 8.50
C PRO A 92 -9.32 4.82 7.17
N SER A 93 -9.02 3.78 6.39
CA SER A 93 -8.32 3.92 5.11
C SER A 93 -9.01 4.86 4.12
N VAL A 94 -10.34 4.93 4.16
CA VAL A 94 -11.14 5.85 3.34
C VAL A 94 -10.86 7.32 3.70
N VAL A 95 -10.67 7.63 4.98
CA VAL A 95 -10.41 9.01 5.44
C VAL A 95 -9.03 9.47 4.98
N VAL A 96 -8.01 8.62 5.15
CA VAL A 96 -6.65 8.93 4.70
C VAL A 96 -6.59 9.03 3.17
N GLY A 97 -7.29 8.15 2.46
CA GLY A 97 -7.39 8.20 1.00
C GLY A 97 -8.05 9.48 0.49
N LEU A 98 -9.16 9.90 1.11
CA LEU A 98 -9.83 11.16 0.77
C LEU A 98 -8.95 12.37 1.11
N PHE A 99 -8.25 12.35 2.25
CA PHE A 99 -7.30 13.39 2.59
C PHE A 99 -6.17 13.50 1.55
N GLY A 100 -5.60 12.37 1.13
CA GLY A 100 -4.60 12.31 0.06
C GLY A 100 -5.15 12.88 -1.25
N PHE A 101 -6.40 12.58 -1.60
CA PHE A 101 -7.06 13.18 -2.76
C PHE A 101 -7.18 14.71 -2.61
N LEU A 102 -7.69 15.21 -1.48
CA LEU A 102 -7.85 16.64 -1.25
C LEU A 102 -6.51 17.38 -1.31
N VAL A 103 -5.46 16.82 -0.71
CA VAL A 103 -4.14 17.46 -0.70
C VAL A 103 -3.48 17.35 -2.08
N PHE A 104 -3.28 16.16 -2.62
CA PHE A 104 -2.47 16.00 -3.83
C PHE A 104 -3.22 16.36 -5.11
N VAL A 105 -4.51 16.04 -5.20
CA VAL A 105 -5.30 16.29 -6.42
C VAL A 105 -5.85 17.70 -6.45
N ILE A 106 -6.47 18.15 -5.34
CA ILE A 106 -7.10 19.48 -5.29
C ILE A 106 -6.11 20.57 -4.89
N GLN A 107 -5.41 20.44 -3.76
CA GLN A 107 -4.55 21.53 -3.26
C GLN A 107 -3.29 21.72 -4.12
N PHE A 108 -2.59 20.62 -4.46
CA PHE A 108 -1.37 20.67 -5.28
C PHE A 108 -1.65 20.72 -6.79
N GLN A 109 -2.92 20.65 -7.23
CA GLN A 109 -3.32 20.71 -8.64
C GLN A 109 -2.62 19.69 -9.55
N TYR A 110 -2.14 18.57 -9.00
CA TYR A 110 -1.55 17.48 -9.81
C TYR A 110 -2.59 16.73 -10.66
N GLY A 111 -3.88 17.02 -10.46
CA GLY A 111 -4.97 16.35 -11.15
C GLY A 111 -5.05 14.87 -10.80
N PHE A 112 -5.96 14.16 -11.49
CA PHE A 112 -6.12 12.73 -11.35
C PHE A 112 -4.97 12.02 -12.08
N SER A 113 -3.84 11.85 -11.39
CA SER A 113 -2.60 11.29 -11.94
C SER A 113 -2.07 10.14 -11.07
N ILE A 114 -1.21 9.31 -11.67
CA ILE A 114 -0.52 8.20 -10.99
C ILE A 114 0.34 8.73 -9.84
N ILE A 115 0.98 9.89 -10.02
CA ILE A 115 1.85 10.50 -9.00
C ILE A 115 1.01 10.93 -7.78
N SER A 116 -0.14 11.59 -8.01
CA SER A 116 -1.07 11.96 -6.93
C SER A 116 -1.52 10.73 -6.13
N GLY A 117 -1.86 9.65 -6.83
CA GLY A 117 -2.23 8.37 -6.20
C GLY A 117 -1.09 7.75 -5.41
N ALA A 118 0.12 7.74 -5.97
CA ALA A 118 1.30 7.17 -5.32
C ALA A 118 1.72 7.95 -4.07
N LEU A 119 1.62 9.29 -4.08
CA LEU A 119 1.88 10.13 -2.92
C LEU A 119 0.83 9.93 -1.83
N ALA A 120 -0.46 9.86 -2.19
CA ALA A 120 -1.54 9.56 -1.25
C ALA A 120 -1.33 8.18 -0.58
N LEU A 121 -0.98 7.16 -1.36
CA LEU A 121 -0.70 5.83 -0.85
C LEU A 121 0.59 5.77 -0.03
N THR A 122 1.58 6.60 -0.32
CA THR A 122 2.78 6.73 0.49
C THR A 122 2.42 7.21 1.89
N VAL A 123 1.62 8.27 2.02
CA VAL A 123 1.15 8.79 3.32
C VAL A 123 0.37 7.73 4.10
N PHE A 124 -0.45 6.95 3.41
CA PHE A 124 -1.22 5.86 4.02
C PHE A 124 -0.34 4.69 4.49
N ASN A 125 0.64 4.27 3.69
CA ASN A 125 1.48 3.11 3.98
C ASN A 125 2.62 3.41 4.97
N LEU A 126 3.07 4.67 5.04
CA LEU A 126 4.16 5.11 5.92
C LEU A 126 4.06 4.62 7.38
N PRO A 127 2.94 4.85 8.10
CA PRO A 127 2.87 4.47 9.51
C PRO A 127 2.91 2.94 9.71
N LEU A 128 2.22 2.19 8.85
CA LEU A 128 2.21 0.73 8.88
C LEU A 128 3.60 0.16 8.58
N LEU A 129 4.27 0.65 7.53
CA LEU A 129 5.59 0.18 7.13
C LEU A 129 6.65 0.52 8.18
N THR A 130 6.62 1.75 8.70
CA THR A 130 7.56 2.22 9.73
C THR A 130 7.44 1.34 10.99
N ARG A 131 6.21 1.09 11.44
CA ARG A 131 5.93 0.22 12.58
C ARG A 131 6.38 -1.22 12.33
N THR A 132 6.10 -1.75 11.14
CA THR A 132 6.53 -3.11 10.76
C THR A 132 8.06 -3.24 10.79
N VAL A 133 8.79 -2.25 10.28
CA VAL A 133 10.26 -2.22 10.32
C VAL A 133 10.75 -2.14 11.76
N GLU A 134 10.17 -1.26 12.57
CA GLU A 134 10.54 -1.12 13.97
C GLU A 134 10.32 -2.42 14.76
N GLU A 135 9.15 -3.03 14.65
CA GLU A 135 8.81 -4.29 15.32
C GLU A 135 9.73 -5.43 14.83
N SER A 136 10.07 -5.46 13.54
CA SER A 136 10.99 -6.47 12.98
C SER A 136 12.41 -6.33 13.53
N LEU A 137 12.91 -5.10 13.69
CA LEU A 137 14.22 -4.83 14.25
C LEU A 137 14.28 -5.13 15.75
N GLN A 138 13.22 -4.80 16.49
CA GLN A 138 13.10 -5.13 17.92
C GLN A 138 12.96 -6.64 18.17
N ALA A 139 12.38 -7.39 17.23
CA ALA A 139 12.25 -8.84 17.32
C ALA A 139 13.58 -9.60 17.19
N VAL A 140 14.65 -8.94 16.71
CA VAL A 140 15.98 -9.56 16.63
C VAL A 140 16.57 -9.73 18.03
N HIS A 141 16.72 -10.99 18.45
CA HIS A 141 17.23 -11.37 19.76
C HIS A 141 18.64 -10.78 20.03
N TYR A 142 18.87 -10.31 21.25
CA TYR A 142 20.13 -9.65 21.67
C TYR A 142 21.40 -10.47 21.32
N THR A 143 21.31 -11.81 21.39
CA THR A 143 22.39 -12.75 21.08
C THR A 143 22.79 -12.75 19.60
N GLN A 144 21.86 -12.47 18.68
CA GLN A 144 22.17 -12.32 17.25
C GLN A 144 22.79 -10.94 16.95
N ARG A 145 22.42 -9.90 17.73
CA ARG A 145 23.01 -8.56 17.64
C ARG A 145 24.46 -8.51 18.12
N GLU A 146 24.80 -9.21 19.19
CA GLU A 146 26.17 -9.27 19.71
C GLU A 146 27.09 -10.17 18.89
N ALA A 147 26.58 -11.21 18.23
CA ALA A 147 27.39 -12.12 17.40
C ALA A 147 27.83 -11.51 16.06
N GLY A 148 27.24 -10.39 15.65
CA GLY A 148 27.60 -9.66 14.42
C GLY A 148 28.57 -8.49 14.62
N LEU A 149 28.91 -8.14 15.86
CA LEU A 149 29.92 -7.14 16.23
C LEU A 149 31.27 -7.81 16.47
#